data_AF-A0A100W2K3-F1
#
_entry.id   AF-A0A100W2K3-F1
#
_cell.length_a   1.000
_cell.length_b   1.000
_cell.length_c   1.000
_cell.angle_alpha   90.00
_cell.angle_beta   90.00
_cell.angle_gamma   90.00
#
_symmetry.space_group_name_H-M   'P 1'
#
loop_
_entity.id
_entity.type
_entity.pdbx_description
1 polymer ?
#
loop_
_entity_poly.entity_id
_entity_poly.type
_entity_poly.pdbx_seq_one_letter_code
_entity_poly.pdbx_strand_id
1 'polypeptide(L)'
;MITTIDRRPGSRSIDYLPDYCPHCNPLGDQADRPVRMASLTEPTEVRWGGGRFASCEYRCDGCGHQWTRTDLWGAQEAGFGPKQRRTAA
;
A
#
# COMPACT_ATOMS: atom_id res chain seq x y z
N MET A 1 -20.38 2.55 2.50
CA MET A 1 -19.59 3.80 2.46
C MET A 1 -18.17 3.39 2.10
N ILE A 2 -17.66 3.80 0.95
CA ILE A 2 -16.28 3.50 0.53
C ILE A 2 -15.46 4.72 0.92
N THR A 3 -14.41 4.50 1.73
CA THR A 3 -13.46 5.57 2.04
C THR A 3 -12.28 5.41 1.08
N THR A 4 -12.04 6.44 0.28
CA THR A 4 -10.94 6.49 -0.68
C THR A 4 -9.91 7.49 -0.19
N ILE A 5 -8.64 7.10 -0.20
CA ILE A 5 -7.52 8.00 0.03
C ILE A 5 -6.69 8.06 -1.26
N ASP A 6 -6.73 9.23 -1.91
CA ASP A 6 -5.90 9.56 -3.07
C ASP A 6 -4.49 9.93 -2.57
N ARG A 7 -3.46 9.23 -3.07
CA ARG A 7 -2.07 9.56 -2.73
C ARG A 7 -1.51 10.58 -3.72
N ARG A 8 -1.17 11.77 -3.22
CA ARG A 8 -0.26 12.68 -3.91
C ARG A 8 1.19 12.39 -3.47
N PRO A 9 2.17 12.40 -4.38
CA PRO A 9 3.58 12.31 -4.00
C PRO A 9 3.91 13.37 -2.94
N GLY A 10 4.33 12.95 -1.74
CA GLY A 10 4.73 13.84 -0.64
C GLY A 10 3.77 13.97 0.55
N SER A 11 2.61 13.28 0.58
CA SER A 11 1.71 13.30 1.75
C SER A 11 2.21 12.41 2.89
N ARG A 12 2.53 13.03 4.04
CA ARG A 12 3.30 12.47 5.19
C ARG A 12 2.57 11.51 6.15
N SER A 13 1.35 11.03 5.89
CA SER A 13 0.59 10.36 6.97
C SER A 13 -0.29 9.18 6.54
N ILE A 14 0.17 8.38 5.58
CA ILE A 14 -0.31 7.01 5.45
C ILE A 14 0.94 6.16 5.58
N ASP A 15 0.91 5.20 6.51
CA ASP A 15 1.99 4.24 6.66
C ASP A 15 2.38 3.69 5.28
N TYR A 16 3.68 3.52 5.07
CA TYR A 16 4.25 3.01 3.83
C TYR A 16 3.60 1.63 3.59
N LEU A 17 2.73 1.49 2.57
CA LEU A 17 2.01 0.25 2.24
C LEU A 17 2.61 -0.43 0.99
N PRO A 18 3.93 -0.66 0.90
CA PRO A 18 4.55 -1.04 -0.35
C PRO A 18 4.28 -2.49 -0.73
N ASP A 19 4.13 -2.77 -2.01
CA ASP A 19 4.20 -4.12 -2.55
C ASP A 19 5.34 -4.21 -3.56
N TYR A 20 5.86 -5.40 -3.80
CA TYR A 20 6.81 -5.57 -4.91
C TYR A 20 6.05 -5.75 -6.21
N CYS A 21 6.51 -5.07 -7.26
CA CYS A 21 5.97 -5.28 -8.59
C CYS A 21 6.11 -6.76 -9.00
N PRO A 22 5.02 -7.50 -9.22
CA PRO A 22 5.09 -8.93 -9.53
C PRO A 22 5.75 -9.22 -10.90
N HIS A 23 5.81 -8.21 -11.77
CA HIS A 23 6.48 -8.31 -13.06
C HIS A 23 8.00 -8.10 -12.95
N CYS A 24 8.47 -7.13 -12.15
CA CYS A 24 9.90 -6.88 -11.94
C CYS A 24 10.51 -7.82 -10.91
N ASN A 25 9.72 -8.31 -9.96
CA ASN A 25 10.14 -9.17 -8.87
C ASN A 25 9.08 -10.25 -8.58
N PRO A 26 9.04 -11.33 -9.38
CA PRO A 26 8.11 -12.44 -9.15
C PRO A 26 8.42 -13.25 -7.89
N LEU A 27 9.62 -13.11 -7.31
CA LEU A 27 10.03 -13.80 -6.09
C LEU A 27 9.66 -13.03 -4.82
N GLY A 28 9.16 -11.78 -4.95
CA GLY A 28 8.79 -10.92 -3.82
C GLY A 28 9.94 -10.78 -2.80
N ASP A 29 9.66 -11.08 -1.54
CA ASP A 29 10.64 -11.01 -0.46
C ASP A 29 11.82 -11.97 -0.59
N GLN A 30 11.70 -13.02 -1.42
CA GLN A 30 12.78 -13.98 -1.64
C GLN A 30 13.83 -13.49 -2.64
N ALA A 31 13.61 -12.36 -3.31
CA ALA A 31 14.59 -11.80 -4.23
C ALA A 31 15.77 -11.14 -3.52
N ASP A 32 16.87 -11.05 -4.25
CA ASP A 32 18.05 -10.29 -3.83
C ASP A 32 17.68 -8.84 -3.51
N ARG A 33 18.39 -8.27 -2.54
CA ARG A 33 18.13 -6.92 -2.04
C ARG A 33 18.03 -5.86 -3.15
N PRO A 34 18.89 -5.81 -4.19
CA PRO A 34 18.76 -4.83 -5.27
C PRO A 34 17.43 -4.94 -6.02
N VAL A 35 16.96 -6.16 -6.29
CA VAL A 35 15.69 -6.41 -6.98
C VAL A 35 14.51 -5.99 -6.11
N ARG A 36 14.56 -6.30 -4.81
CA ARG A 36 13.53 -5.85 -3.85
C ARG A 36 13.44 -4.33 -3.81
N MET A 37 14.56 -3.62 -3.72
CA MET A 37 14.56 -2.15 -3.70
C MET A 37 14.08 -1.54 -5.01
N ALA A 38 14.42 -2.13 -6.16
CA ALA A 38 14.01 -1.64 -7.47
C ALA A 38 12.53 -1.92 -7.80
N SER A 39 11.93 -2.93 -7.17
CA SER A 39 10.54 -3.34 -7.40
C SER A 39 9.56 -2.85 -6.35
N LEU A 40 10.05 -2.30 -5.23
CA LEU A 40 9.23 -1.78 -4.14
C LEU A 40 8.37 -0.61 -4.64
N THR A 41 7.06 -0.76 -4.60
CA THR A 41 6.10 0.16 -5.20
C THR A 41 5.05 0.57 -4.17
N GLU A 42 4.82 1.87 -4.04
CA GLU A 42 3.72 2.39 -3.23
C GLU A 42 2.38 2.30 -3.97
N PRO A 43 1.25 2.15 -3.25
CA PRO A 43 -0.05 2.16 -3.90
C PRO A 43 -0.40 3.57 -4.37
N THR A 44 -0.95 3.68 -5.56
CA THR A 44 -1.50 4.93 -6.11
C THR A 44 -2.84 5.27 -5.49
N GLU A 45 -3.62 4.25 -5.10
CA GLU A 45 -4.91 4.44 -4.47
C GLU A 45 -5.15 3.40 -3.38
N VAL A 46 -5.76 3.83 -2.28
CA VAL A 46 -6.17 2.93 -1.20
C VAL A 46 -7.66 3.13 -0.91
N ARG A 47 -8.41 2.04 -0.95
CA ARG A 47 -9.85 2.02 -0.69
C ARG A 47 -10.18 1.05 0.43
N TRP A 48 -11.19 1.40 1.22
CA TRP A 48 -11.74 0.49 2.22
C TRP A 48 -13.26 0.50 2.20
N GLY A 49 -13.84 -0.71 2.07
CA GLY A 49 -15.28 -0.95 2.02
C GLY A 49 -15.89 -1.42 3.35
N GLY A 50 -15.15 -1.36 4.47
CA GLY A 50 -15.62 -1.81 5.78
C GLY A 50 -15.22 -3.24 6.17
N GLY A 51 -14.41 -3.92 5.36
CA GLY A 51 -13.91 -5.28 5.62
C GLY A 51 -12.66 -5.35 6.49
N ARG A 52 -12.06 -6.54 6.60
CA ARG A 52 -10.79 -6.72 7.35
C ARG A 52 -9.58 -6.07 6.65
N PHE A 53 -9.56 -6.13 5.33
CA PHE A 53 -8.43 -5.67 4.51
C PHE A 53 -8.80 -4.45 3.69
N ALA A 54 -7.80 -3.64 3.38
CA ALA A 54 -7.89 -2.55 2.42
C ALA A 54 -7.60 -3.06 0.99
N SER A 55 -8.21 -2.43 0.00
CA SER A 55 -7.89 -2.60 -1.41
C SER A 55 -6.87 -1.55 -1.80
N CYS A 56 -5.70 -1.98 -2.26
CA CYS A 56 -4.60 -1.12 -2.68
C CYS A 56 -4.33 -1.33 -4.17
N GLU A 57 -4.37 -0.26 -4.95
CA GLU A 57 -3.98 -0.25 -6.36
C GLU A 57 -2.56 0.29 -6.48
N TYR A 58 -1.73 -0.37 -7.29
CA TYR A 58 -0.32 -0.06 -7.48
C TYR A 58 -0.02 0.16 -8.96
N ARG A 59 0.99 0.98 -9.24
CA ARG A 59 1.59 1.15 -10.55
C ARG A 59 3.11 1.23 -10.41
N CYS A 60 3.83 0.32 -11.05
CA CYS A 60 5.29 0.31 -11.01
C CYS A 60 5.85 1.43 -11.90
N ASP A 61 6.66 2.33 -11.33
CA ASP A 61 7.33 3.40 -12.08
C ASP A 61 8.42 2.86 -13.04
N GLY A 62 8.97 1.68 -12.76
CA GLY A 62 10.01 1.06 -13.57
C GLY A 62 9.49 0.41 -14.86
N CYS A 63 8.40 -0.35 -14.79
CA CYS A 63 7.86 -1.12 -15.92
C CYS A 63 6.44 -0.72 -16.34
N GLY A 64 5.76 0.14 -15.59
CA GLY A 64 4.37 0.56 -15.87
C GLY A 64 3.30 -0.46 -15.51
N HIS A 65 3.67 -1.66 -15.02
CA HIS A 65 2.70 -2.68 -14.64
C HIS A 65 1.78 -2.21 -13.51
N GLN A 66 0.49 -2.51 -13.63
CA GLN A 66 -0.54 -2.14 -12.66
C GLN A 66 -1.15 -3.40 -12.04
N TRP A 67 -1.34 -3.38 -10.73
CA TRP A 67 -1.96 -4.49 -10.01
C TRP A 67 -2.73 -4.00 -8.79
N THR A 68 -3.60 -4.86 -8.27
CA THR A 68 -4.41 -4.59 -7.09
C THR A 68 -4.19 -5.70 -6.06
N ARG A 69 -4.07 -5.32 -4.78
CA ARG A 69 -4.04 -6.24 -3.64
C ARG A 69 -5.18 -5.93 -2.69
N THR A 70 -5.88 -6.96 -2.24
CA THR A 70 -7.01 -6.86 -1.31
C THR A 70 -6.79 -7.67 -0.04
N ASP A 71 -5.60 -8.24 0.11
CA ASP A 71 -5.22 -9.24 1.10
C ASP A 71 -3.96 -8.85 1.88
N LEU A 72 -3.16 -7.93 1.33
CA LEU A 72 -1.84 -7.59 1.88
C LEU A 72 -1.91 -6.73 3.14
N TRP A 73 -2.84 -5.76 3.16
CA TRP A 73 -2.90 -4.74 4.20
C TRP A 73 -4.21 -4.76 4.96
N GLY A 74 -4.14 -4.86 6.27
CA GLY A 74 -5.28 -4.69 7.15
C GLY A 74 -5.83 -3.26 7.07
N ALA A 75 -7.12 -3.10 7.31
CA ALA A 75 -7.77 -1.78 7.34
C ALA A 75 -7.11 -0.81 8.32
N GLN A 76 -6.62 -1.32 9.47
CA GLN A 76 -5.92 -0.52 10.47
C GLN A 76 -4.55 -0.05 9.99
N GLU A 77 -3.76 -0.94 9.38
CA GLU A 77 -2.44 -0.62 8.79
C GLU A 77 -2.59 0.41 7.66
N ALA A 78 -3.68 0.34 6.92
CA ALA A 78 -4.01 1.31 5.87
C ALA A 78 -4.61 2.63 6.40
N GLY A 79 -4.69 2.83 7.72
CA GLY A 79 -5.15 4.08 8.34
C GLY A 79 -6.67 4.23 8.46
N PHE A 80 -7.46 3.19 8.19
CA PHE A 80 -8.93 3.21 8.33
C PHE A 80 -9.44 2.77 9.71
N GLY A 81 -8.54 2.48 10.66
CA GLY A 81 -8.90 2.17 12.04
C GLY A 81 -9.40 3.39 12.83
N PRO A 82 -10.15 3.20 13.93
CA PRO A 82 -10.52 4.29 14.82
C PRO A 82 -9.25 4.97 15.33
N LYS A 83 -9.08 6.26 15.01
CA LYS A 83 -8.00 7.08 15.55
C LYS A 83 -8.17 7.10 17.06
N GLN A 84 -7.38 6.31 17.80
CA GLN A 84 -7.23 6.53 19.22
C GLN A 84 -6.69 7.95 19.38
N ARG A 85 -7.56 8.88 19.76
CA ARG A 85 -7.14 10.18 20.27
C ARG A 85 -6.18 9.86 21.41
N ARG A 86 -4.87 10.05 21.20
CA ARG A 86 -3.92 10.16 22.29
C ARG A 86 -4.38 11.37 23.09
N THR A 87 -5.10 11.13 24.17
CA THR A 87 -5.29 12.13 25.21
C THR A 87 -3.89 12.38 25.77
N ALA A 88 -3.29 13.52 25.42
CA ALA A 88 -2.11 14.00 26.12
C ALA A 88 -2.53 14.20 27.59
N ALA A 89 -1.82 13.53 28.50
CA ALA A 89 -1.95 13.69 29.93
C ALA A 89 -1.08 14.87 30.40
#